data_AF-A0AAV1JNL6-F1
#
_entry.id   AF-A0AAV1JNL6-F1
#
_cell.length_a   1.000
_cell.length_b   1.000
_cell.length_c   1.000
_cell.angle_alpha   90.00
_cell.angle_beta   90.00
_cell.angle_gamma   90.00
#
_symmetry.space_group_name_H-M   'P 1'
#
loop_
_entity.id
_entity.type
_entity.pdbx_description
1 polymer ?
#
loop_
_entity_poly.entity_id
_entity_poly.type
_entity_poly.pdbx_seq_one_letter_code
_entity_poly.pdbx_strand_id
1 'polypeptide(L)'
;EIDELQDIRLTLLHKQQSEKRQKQISRTGKKLAKLWACKKADMERKIDTIRRTRDREMRKLKALHNMGGRVGLVEAQRAARGAGAPTAAATDPTSDLHAPRARHGYQARRKHAEIVYDPSLLLLEDHMVVAQPPTWLDQCGQNLNRSCSGHHLPRDTTQLCERETKWSEQFLENLHNDLKKARLGAAAFSAGPLRVLKPRCLVVTPRPSTPVVEAVPEEDEASHQAALTLQKIIRGRAVQNLVVKM
;
A
#
# COMPACT_ATOMS: atom_id res chain seq x y z
N GLU A 1 87.60 42.55 16.11
CA GLU A 1 87.68 41.20 16.72
C GLU A 1 86.56 40.93 17.73
N ILE A 2 86.49 41.64 18.87
CA ILE A 2 85.41 41.40 19.87
C ILE A 2 84.01 41.67 19.27
N ASP A 3 83.83 42.79 18.58
CA ASP A 3 82.53 43.14 17.98
C ASP A 3 82.13 42.16 16.85
N GLU A 4 83.08 41.75 16.03
CA GLU A 4 82.85 40.75 14.97
C GLU A 4 82.43 39.40 15.54
N LEU A 5 83.04 38.96 16.65
CA LEU A 5 82.63 37.76 17.36
C LEU A 5 81.22 37.90 17.95
N GLN A 6 80.86 39.08 18.46
CA GLN A 6 79.51 39.35 18.97
C GLN A 6 78.47 39.33 17.84
N ASP A 7 78.78 39.90 16.68
CA ASP A 7 77.91 39.90 15.50
C ASP A 7 77.68 38.47 14.97
N ILE A 8 78.73 37.66 14.89
CA ILE A 8 78.62 36.24 14.52
C ILE A 8 77.72 35.48 15.53
N ARG A 9 77.86 35.77 16.82
CA ARG A 9 77.04 35.13 17.86
C ARG A 9 75.57 35.56 17.79
N LEU A 10 75.30 36.84 17.53
CA LEU A 10 73.96 37.39 17.34
C LEU A 10 73.28 36.81 16.11
N THR A 11 73.98 36.75 14.98
CA THR A 11 73.43 36.18 13.74
C THR A 11 73.12 34.69 13.90
N LEU A 12 73.97 33.93 14.59
CA LEU A 12 73.70 32.52 14.92
C LEU A 12 72.48 32.38 15.83
N LEU A 13 72.36 33.21 16.88
CA LEU A 13 71.20 33.21 17.77
C LEU A 13 69.90 33.49 17.02
N HIS A 14 69.88 34.48 16.12
CA HIS A 14 68.71 34.77 15.30
C HIS A 14 68.33 33.60 14.39
N LYS A 15 69.31 32.93 13.76
CA LYS A 15 69.08 31.70 12.97
C LYS A 15 68.51 30.58 13.83
N GLN A 16 69.06 30.33 15.02
CA GLN A 16 68.53 29.31 15.92
C GLN A 16 67.10 29.65 16.41
N GLN A 17 66.80 30.92 16.64
CA GLN A 17 65.47 31.37 17.06
C GLN A 17 64.44 31.25 15.93
N SER A 18 64.82 31.54 14.68
CA SER A 18 63.93 31.37 13.52
C SER A 18 63.65 29.88 13.28
N GLU A 19 64.68 29.02 13.35
CA GLU A 19 64.51 27.57 13.24
C GLU A 19 63.59 27.01 14.33
N LYS A 20 63.75 27.44 15.59
CA LYS A 20 62.87 27.03 16.69
C LYS A 20 61.43 27.44 16.43
N ARG A 21 61.19 28.69 15.97
CA ARG A 21 59.85 29.17 15.60
C ARG A 21 59.26 28.35 14.46
N GLN A 22 60.03 28.06 13.41
CA GLN A 22 59.59 27.26 12.27
C GLN A 22 59.24 25.82 12.68
N LYS A 23 60.06 25.22 13.55
CA LYS A 23 59.79 23.90 14.15
C LYS A 23 58.51 23.93 14.99
N GLN A 24 58.26 24.99 15.75
CA GLN A 24 57.03 25.12 16.53
C GLN A 24 55.80 25.28 15.63
N ILE A 25 55.86 26.17 14.63
CA ILE A 25 54.76 26.43 13.67
C ILE A 25 54.43 25.17 12.86
N SER A 26 55.44 24.43 12.39
CA SER A 26 55.19 23.18 11.67
C SER A 26 54.57 22.10 12.56
N ARG A 27 54.96 22.01 13.84
CA ARG A 27 54.34 21.09 14.81
C ARG A 27 52.89 21.48 15.11
N THR A 28 52.59 22.76 15.32
CA THR A 28 51.22 23.22 15.54
C THR A 28 50.35 23.03 14.30
N GLY A 29 50.88 23.35 13.11
CA GLY A 29 50.20 23.10 11.83
C GLY A 29 49.84 21.63 11.63
N LYS A 30 50.76 20.71 11.93
CA LYS A 30 50.48 19.26 11.87
C LYS A 30 49.39 18.83 12.86
N LYS A 31 49.35 19.39 14.08
CA LYS A 31 48.29 19.10 15.07
C LYS A 31 46.93 19.60 14.57
N LEU A 32 46.88 20.81 14.06
CA LEU A 32 45.65 21.40 13.51
C LEU A 32 45.14 20.63 12.28
N ALA A 33 46.03 20.21 11.38
CA ALA A 33 45.66 19.39 10.23
C ALA A 33 45.05 18.04 10.63
N LYS A 34 45.61 17.38 11.66
CA LYS A 34 45.04 16.15 12.21
C LYS A 34 43.65 16.38 12.83
N LEU A 35 43.51 17.43 13.64
CA LEU A 35 42.21 17.79 14.24
C LEU A 35 41.17 18.10 13.17
N TRP A 36 41.56 18.84 12.13
CA TRP A 36 40.71 19.15 10.98
C TRP A 36 40.27 17.88 10.25
N ALA A 37 41.20 16.96 9.96
CA ALA A 37 40.87 15.71 9.29
C ALA A 37 39.86 14.88 10.10
N CYS A 38 40.05 14.76 11.41
CA CYS A 38 39.09 14.06 12.29
C CYS A 38 37.71 14.73 12.24
N LYS A 39 37.65 16.07 12.40
CA LYS A 39 36.39 16.82 12.36
C LYS A 39 35.69 16.73 11.00
N LYS A 40 36.46 16.76 9.92
CA LYS A 40 35.95 16.62 8.55
C LYS A 40 35.34 15.23 8.36
N ALA A 41 36.02 14.16 8.80
CA ALA A 41 35.48 12.81 8.71
C ALA A 41 34.17 12.65 9.52
N ASP A 42 34.08 13.24 10.70
CA ASP A 42 32.83 13.23 11.49
C ASP A 42 31.69 13.99 10.79
N MET A 43 32.01 15.13 10.17
CA MET A 43 31.04 15.89 9.37
C MET A 43 30.57 15.08 8.16
N GLU A 44 31.47 14.40 7.44
CA GLU A 44 31.13 13.53 6.31
C GLU A 44 30.22 12.37 6.73
N ARG A 45 30.50 11.71 7.87
CA ARG A 45 29.61 10.67 8.43
C ARG A 45 28.20 11.20 8.72
N LYS A 46 28.09 12.42 9.26
CA LYS A 46 26.79 13.09 9.50
C LYS A 46 26.08 13.37 8.18
N ILE A 47 26.78 13.88 7.18
CA ILE A 47 26.24 14.12 5.83
C ILE A 47 25.73 12.82 5.20
N ASP A 48 26.47 11.73 5.32
CA ASP A 48 26.04 10.43 4.79
C ASP A 48 24.80 9.91 5.50
N THR A 49 24.70 10.11 6.81
CA THR A 49 23.49 9.78 7.58
C THR A 49 22.29 10.58 7.07
N ILE A 50 22.47 11.88 6.83
CA ILE A 50 21.42 12.77 6.28
C ILE A 50 21.01 12.28 4.89
N ARG A 51 21.96 11.95 4.01
CA ARG A 51 21.69 11.44 2.65
C ARG A 51 20.90 10.13 2.70
N ARG A 52 21.32 9.15 3.51
CA ARG A 52 20.61 7.87 3.68
C ARG A 52 19.19 8.08 4.23
N THR A 53 19.03 8.97 5.19
CA THR A 53 17.72 9.31 5.78
C THR A 53 16.81 9.94 4.72
N ARG A 54 17.32 10.94 3.98
CA ARG A 54 16.61 11.55 2.85
C ARG A 54 16.18 10.48 1.84
N ASP A 55 17.08 9.62 1.39
CA ASP A 55 16.76 8.61 0.37
C ASP A 55 15.73 7.57 0.86
N ARG A 56 15.76 7.25 2.16
CA ARG A 56 14.74 6.42 2.81
C ARG A 56 13.38 7.12 2.83
N GLU A 57 13.33 8.37 3.27
CA GLU A 57 12.07 9.13 3.32
C GLU A 57 11.51 9.40 1.94
N MET A 58 12.36 9.72 0.95
CA MET A 58 11.94 9.86 -0.45
C MET A 58 11.35 8.56 -1.00
N ARG A 59 11.93 7.40 -0.67
CA ARG A 59 11.35 6.10 -1.06
C ARG A 59 10.00 5.85 -0.39
N LYS A 60 9.84 6.16 0.89
CA LYS A 60 8.56 6.05 1.61
C LYS A 60 7.50 6.96 1.00
N LEU A 61 7.84 8.21 0.69
CA LEU A 61 6.93 9.19 0.09
C LEU A 61 6.52 8.76 -1.32
N LYS A 62 7.46 8.30 -2.16
CA LYS A 62 7.14 7.76 -3.49
C LYS A 62 6.20 6.57 -3.40
N ALA A 63 6.46 5.63 -2.48
CA ALA A 63 5.58 4.48 -2.27
C ALA A 63 4.18 4.92 -1.80
N LEU A 64 4.10 5.91 -0.90
CA LEU A 64 2.82 6.46 -0.44
C LEU A 64 2.04 7.10 -1.59
N HIS A 65 2.69 7.92 -2.42
CA HIS A 65 2.02 8.62 -3.52
C HIS A 65 1.59 7.67 -4.64
N ASN A 66 2.44 6.71 -5.03
CA ASN A 66 2.12 5.73 -6.07
C ASN A 66 0.94 4.82 -5.67
N MET A 67 0.74 4.59 -4.37
CA MET A 67 -0.31 3.73 -3.85
C MET A 67 -1.54 4.52 -3.38
N GLY A 68 -1.79 5.72 -3.90
CA GLY A 68 -3.00 6.47 -3.57
C GLY A 68 -3.06 6.99 -2.12
N GLY A 69 -1.91 7.27 -1.52
CA GLY A 69 -1.80 7.77 -0.15
C GLY A 69 -1.76 6.67 0.91
N ARG A 70 -2.13 7.03 2.14
CA ARG A 70 -2.05 6.11 3.30
C ARG A 70 -3.07 4.96 3.18
N VAL A 71 -4.24 5.23 2.60
CA VAL A 71 -5.31 4.25 2.44
C VAL A 71 -4.87 3.14 1.50
N GLY A 72 -4.44 3.47 0.29
CA GLY A 72 -4.01 2.44 -0.66
C GLY A 72 -2.70 1.75 -0.27
N LEU A 73 -1.82 2.37 0.53
CA LEU A 73 -0.69 1.66 1.14
C LEU A 73 -1.16 0.57 2.13
N VAL A 74 -2.19 0.85 2.94
CA VAL A 74 -2.77 -0.13 3.87
C VAL A 74 -3.49 -1.24 3.10
N GLU A 75 -4.23 -0.90 2.05
CA GLU A 75 -4.88 -1.87 1.17
C GLU A 75 -3.85 -2.79 0.49
N ALA A 76 -2.76 -2.23 -0.05
CA ALA A 76 -1.67 -3.02 -0.62
C ALA A 76 -1.04 -3.98 0.41
N GLN A 77 -0.86 -3.53 1.66
CA GLN A 77 -0.38 -4.38 2.74
C GLN A 77 -1.37 -5.47 3.16
N ARG A 78 -2.68 -5.24 3.03
CA ARG A 78 -3.71 -6.28 3.24
C ARG A 78 -3.72 -7.26 2.08
N ALA A 79 -3.61 -6.76 0.85
CA ALA A 79 -3.55 -7.55 -0.37
C ALA A 79 -2.36 -8.52 -0.36
N ALA A 80 -1.17 -8.03 0.02
CA ALA A 80 0.03 -8.86 0.20
C ALA A 80 -0.19 -9.99 1.23
N ARG A 81 -0.97 -9.74 2.29
CA ARG A 81 -1.32 -10.73 3.33
C ARG A 81 -2.44 -11.70 2.93
N GLY A 82 -2.84 -11.73 1.66
CA GLY A 82 -3.84 -12.68 1.14
C GLY A 82 -5.26 -12.14 1.07
N ALA A 83 -5.51 -10.86 1.38
CA ALA A 83 -6.83 -10.24 1.17
C ALA A 83 -7.04 -9.74 -0.29
N GLY A 84 -6.02 -9.89 -1.14
CA GLY A 84 -6.05 -9.46 -2.54
C GLY A 84 -6.53 -10.57 -3.48
N ALA A 85 -6.60 -10.26 -4.77
CA ALA A 85 -6.91 -11.25 -5.78
C ALA A 85 -5.80 -12.32 -5.86
N PRO A 86 -6.10 -13.61 -5.60
CA PRO A 86 -5.09 -14.67 -5.58
C PRO A 86 -4.47 -14.91 -6.95
N THR A 87 -5.22 -14.67 -8.03
CA THR A 87 -4.76 -14.79 -9.42
C THR A 87 -3.67 -13.77 -9.75
N ALA A 88 -3.84 -12.51 -9.35
CA ALA A 88 -2.84 -11.47 -9.52
C ALA A 88 -1.57 -11.75 -8.70
N ALA A 89 -1.73 -12.25 -7.47
CA ALA A 89 -0.61 -12.65 -6.63
C ALA A 89 0.17 -13.84 -7.22
N ALA A 90 -0.50 -14.79 -7.88
CA ALA A 90 0.15 -15.94 -8.52
C ALA A 90 1.03 -15.55 -9.71
N THR A 91 0.69 -14.47 -10.42
CA THR A 91 1.50 -13.97 -11.54
C THR A 91 2.70 -13.13 -11.11
N ASP A 92 2.66 -12.53 -9.92
CA ASP A 92 3.73 -11.67 -9.42
C ASP A 92 4.77 -12.49 -8.63
N PRO A 93 6.03 -12.60 -9.10
CA PRO A 93 7.07 -13.33 -8.40
C PRO A 93 7.50 -12.67 -7.09
N THR A 94 7.19 -11.39 -6.91
CA THR A 94 7.47 -10.64 -5.67
C THR A 94 6.36 -10.74 -4.63
N SER A 95 5.26 -11.41 -4.98
CA SER A 95 4.13 -11.61 -4.07
C SER A 95 4.51 -12.53 -2.91
N ASP A 96 3.79 -12.39 -1.79
CA ASP A 96 3.96 -13.28 -0.65
C ASP A 96 3.51 -14.72 -0.97
N LEU A 97 2.77 -14.98 -2.07
CA LEU A 97 2.45 -16.34 -2.49
C LEU A 97 3.69 -17.08 -3.00
N HIS A 98 4.57 -16.36 -3.72
CA HIS A 98 5.77 -16.92 -4.34
C HIS A 98 7.01 -16.75 -3.48
N ALA A 99 7.23 -15.55 -2.94
CA ALA A 99 8.37 -15.15 -2.11
C ALA A 99 7.93 -14.62 -0.73
N PRO A 100 7.35 -15.48 0.11
CA PRO A 100 6.77 -15.07 1.40
C PRO A 100 7.82 -14.56 2.39
N ARG A 101 7.53 -13.40 2.98
CA ARG A 101 8.46 -12.69 3.87
C ARG A 101 8.34 -13.19 5.31
N ALA A 102 9.48 -13.39 5.99
CA ALA A 102 9.55 -13.97 7.34
C ALA A 102 8.67 -13.25 8.39
N ARG A 103 8.51 -11.93 8.28
CA ARG A 103 7.66 -11.12 9.17
C ARG A 103 6.16 -11.45 9.12
N HIS A 104 5.68 -12.12 8.07
CA HIS A 104 4.28 -12.48 7.90
C HIS A 104 3.93 -13.83 8.57
N GLY A 105 4.89 -14.43 9.28
CA GLY A 105 4.70 -15.64 10.06
C GLY A 105 5.06 -16.91 9.30
N TYR A 106 4.59 -18.04 9.82
CA TYR A 106 4.95 -19.37 9.33
C TYR A 106 4.04 -19.80 8.17
N GLN A 107 4.64 -20.24 7.05
CA GLN A 107 3.91 -20.63 5.85
C GLN A 107 3.46 -22.08 5.91
N ALA A 108 2.27 -22.36 5.39
CA ALA A 108 1.77 -23.72 5.22
C ALA A 108 2.71 -24.61 4.39
N ARG A 109 3.38 -24.05 3.36
CA ARG A 109 4.38 -24.78 2.55
C ARG A 109 5.51 -25.40 3.36
N ARG A 110 5.93 -24.76 4.45
CA ARG A 110 6.99 -25.28 5.34
C ARG A 110 6.48 -26.33 6.33
N LYS A 111 5.16 -26.48 6.49
CA LYS A 111 4.57 -27.54 7.32
C LYS A 111 4.74 -28.93 6.71
N HIS A 112 4.93 -29.02 5.38
CA HIS A 112 5.12 -30.29 4.67
C HIS A 112 6.60 -30.64 4.47
N ALA A 113 7.53 -30.02 5.22
CA ALA A 113 8.96 -30.25 5.06
C ALA A 113 9.36 -31.71 5.33
N GLU A 114 8.51 -32.51 5.98
CA GLU A 114 8.72 -33.94 6.15
C GLU A 114 7.40 -34.68 5.94
N ILE A 115 6.93 -34.76 4.69
CA ILE A 115 6.16 -35.95 4.31
C ILE A 115 7.20 -37.07 4.26
N VAL A 116 7.47 -37.70 5.41
CA VAL A 116 8.23 -38.95 5.45
C VAL A 116 7.34 -39.97 4.79
N TYR A 117 7.63 -40.22 3.52
CA TYR A 117 6.94 -41.22 2.76
C TYR A 117 7.43 -42.57 3.26
N ASP A 118 6.57 -43.28 4.00
CA ASP A 118 6.89 -44.61 4.50
C ASP A 118 6.96 -45.57 3.30
N PRO A 119 8.14 -46.14 2.97
CA PRO A 119 8.27 -47.05 1.84
C PRO A 119 7.52 -48.37 2.07
N SER A 120 7.01 -48.65 3.27
CA SER A 120 6.09 -49.77 3.49
C SER A 120 4.68 -49.53 2.94
N LEU A 121 4.29 -48.26 2.70
CA LEU A 121 3.03 -47.91 2.04
C LEU A 121 3.10 -48.09 0.51
N LEU A 122 4.25 -48.48 -0.07
CA LEU A 122 4.49 -48.67 -1.51
C LEU A 122 4.14 -50.06 -2.06
N LEU A 123 3.47 -50.92 -1.29
CA LEU A 123 2.93 -52.13 -1.89
C LEU A 123 1.86 -51.71 -2.89
N LEU A 124 2.13 -51.96 -4.18
CA LEU A 124 1.25 -51.61 -5.30
C LEU A 124 -0.20 -52.07 -5.06
N GLU A 125 -0.36 -53.19 -4.35
CA GLU A 125 -1.63 -53.78 -3.97
C GLU A 125 -2.44 -52.88 -2.99
N ASP A 126 -1.78 -52.27 -2.00
CA ASP A 126 -2.43 -51.35 -1.06
C ASP A 126 -2.82 -50.03 -1.76
N HIS A 127 -1.99 -49.56 -2.70
CA HIS A 127 -2.34 -48.42 -3.54
C HIS A 127 -3.54 -48.70 -4.44
N MET A 128 -3.65 -49.91 -4.99
CA MET A 128 -4.79 -50.29 -5.82
C MET A 128 -6.08 -50.28 -5.01
N VAL A 129 -6.04 -50.78 -3.77
CA VAL A 129 -7.20 -50.79 -2.84
C VAL A 129 -7.58 -49.37 -2.41
N VAL A 130 -6.60 -48.53 -2.04
CA VAL A 130 -6.84 -47.14 -1.61
C VAL A 130 -7.24 -46.23 -2.78
N ALA A 131 -6.75 -46.51 -4.00
CA ALA A 131 -7.12 -45.80 -5.21
C ALA A 131 -8.50 -46.21 -5.74
N GLN A 132 -9.08 -47.32 -5.27
CA GLN A 132 -10.46 -47.63 -5.63
C GLN A 132 -11.36 -46.53 -5.06
N PRO A 133 -12.25 -45.95 -5.89
CA PRO A 133 -13.21 -44.98 -5.39
C PRO A 133 -14.04 -45.64 -4.30
N PRO A 134 -14.24 -44.99 -3.16
CA PRO A 134 -15.02 -45.57 -2.08
C PRO A 134 -16.47 -45.78 -2.54
N THR A 135 -17.10 -46.85 -2.07
CA THR A 135 -18.42 -47.32 -2.56
C THR A 135 -19.54 -46.28 -2.44
N TRP A 136 -19.43 -45.30 -1.53
CA TRP A 136 -20.38 -44.20 -1.42
C TRP A 136 -20.32 -43.27 -2.65
N LEU A 137 -19.16 -43.14 -3.31
CA LEU A 137 -18.97 -42.35 -4.52
C LEU A 137 -19.76 -42.95 -5.69
N ASP A 138 -19.71 -44.28 -5.83
CA ASP A 138 -20.49 -45.02 -6.84
C ASP A 138 -22.01 -44.84 -6.60
N GLN A 139 -22.43 -44.85 -5.33
CA GLN A 139 -23.83 -44.60 -4.96
C GLN A 139 -24.28 -43.16 -5.29
N CYS A 140 -23.40 -42.17 -5.17
CA CYS A 140 -23.69 -40.79 -5.58
C CYS A 140 -23.81 -40.64 -7.11
N GLY A 141 -23.05 -41.41 -7.90
CA GLY A 141 -23.18 -41.42 -9.36
C GLY A 141 -24.48 -42.04 -9.85
N GLN A 142 -24.98 -43.07 -9.15
CA GLN A 142 -26.23 -43.76 -9.49
C GLN A 142 -27.48 -43.05 -8.98
N ASN A 143 -27.40 -42.40 -7.81
CA ASN A 143 -28.50 -41.69 -7.18
C ASN A 143 -28.13 -40.23 -6.94
N LEU A 144 -28.44 -39.36 -7.90
CA LEU A 144 -28.13 -37.94 -7.77
C LEU A 144 -28.83 -37.27 -6.56
N ASN A 145 -29.94 -37.83 -6.06
CA ASN A 145 -30.60 -37.40 -4.82
C ASN A 145 -29.71 -37.53 -3.58
N ARG A 146 -28.71 -38.42 -3.61
CA ARG A 146 -27.74 -38.63 -2.52
C ARG A 146 -26.43 -37.91 -2.76
N SER A 147 -26.28 -37.21 -3.88
CA SER A 147 -25.06 -36.47 -4.18
C SER A 147 -24.98 -35.23 -3.28
N CYS A 148 -23.85 -35.07 -2.59
CA CYS A 148 -23.61 -33.94 -1.69
C CYS A 148 -23.38 -32.60 -2.43
N SER A 149 -23.41 -32.61 -3.76
CA SER A 149 -23.37 -31.38 -4.54
C SER A 149 -24.76 -30.76 -4.49
N GLY A 150 -24.94 -29.65 -3.78
CA GLY A 150 -26.20 -28.89 -3.70
C GLY A 150 -26.75 -28.35 -5.04
N HIS A 151 -26.34 -28.92 -6.17
CA HIS A 151 -26.94 -28.70 -7.47
C HIS A 151 -28.34 -29.31 -7.49
N HIS A 152 -29.32 -28.44 -7.75
CA HIS A 152 -30.70 -28.86 -7.87
C HIS A 152 -30.81 -29.74 -9.11
N LEU A 153 -31.32 -30.95 -8.95
CA LEU A 153 -31.55 -31.84 -10.08
C LEU A 153 -32.49 -31.17 -11.10
N PRO A 154 -32.30 -31.43 -12.40
CA PRO A 154 -33.22 -30.94 -13.41
C PRO A 154 -34.63 -31.46 -13.06
N ARG A 155 -35.50 -30.52 -12.71
CA ARG A 155 -36.86 -30.80 -12.25
C ARG A 155 -37.69 -31.33 -13.43
N ASP A 156 -38.49 -32.37 -13.18
CA ASP A 156 -39.48 -32.85 -14.14
C ASP A 156 -40.37 -31.69 -14.60
N THR A 157 -40.36 -31.42 -15.90
CA THR A 157 -41.11 -30.31 -16.52
C THR A 157 -42.62 -30.53 -16.48
N THR A 158 -43.07 -31.76 -16.20
CA THR A 158 -44.46 -32.16 -16.06
C THR A 158 -45.00 -31.96 -14.64
N GLN A 159 -44.12 -31.81 -13.64
CA GLN A 159 -44.52 -31.54 -12.26
C GLN A 159 -44.55 -30.04 -12.02
N LEU A 160 -45.76 -29.47 -11.99
CA LEU A 160 -45.97 -28.08 -11.63
C LEU A 160 -45.34 -27.82 -10.25
N CYS A 161 -44.63 -26.70 -10.11
CA CYS A 161 -44.07 -26.30 -8.84
C CYS A 161 -45.21 -25.97 -7.86
N GLU A 162 -45.66 -26.95 -7.08
CA GLU A 162 -46.35 -26.68 -5.82
C GLU A 162 -45.34 -26.02 -4.88
N ARG A 163 -45.10 -24.72 -5.08
CA ARG A 163 -44.80 -23.89 -3.93
C ARG A 163 -46.01 -24.06 -3.04
N GLU A 164 -45.80 -24.47 -1.79
CA GLU A 164 -46.78 -24.24 -0.72
C GLU A 164 -47.00 -22.72 -0.62
N THR A 165 -47.74 -22.18 -1.57
CA THR A 165 -48.24 -20.84 -1.52
C THR A 165 -49.13 -20.83 -0.30
N LYS A 166 -48.79 -20.03 0.71
CA LYS A 166 -49.61 -19.81 1.93
C LYS A 166 -51.06 -19.38 1.62
N TRP A 167 -51.37 -19.16 0.35
CA TRP A 167 -52.65 -18.97 -0.28
C TRP A 167 -53.46 -20.27 -0.31
N SER A 168 -53.91 -20.72 0.87
CA SER A 168 -55.02 -21.68 0.94
C SER A 168 -56.31 -21.05 0.42
N GLU A 169 -57.26 -21.86 -0.03
CA GLU A 169 -58.58 -21.39 -0.48
C GLU A 169 -59.26 -20.53 0.58
N GLN A 170 -59.20 -20.96 1.85
CA GLN A 170 -59.68 -20.21 3.00
C GLN A 170 -58.97 -18.84 3.17
N PHE A 171 -57.66 -18.77 2.90
CA PHE A 171 -56.91 -17.52 2.97
C PHE A 171 -57.32 -16.55 1.86
N LEU A 172 -57.59 -17.07 0.65
CA LEU A 172 -58.08 -16.27 -0.48
C LEU A 172 -59.49 -15.74 -0.24
N GLU A 173 -60.39 -16.56 0.33
CA GLU A 173 -61.73 -16.13 0.72
C GLU A 173 -61.68 -15.02 1.79
N ASN A 174 -60.83 -15.18 2.80
CA ASN A 174 -60.64 -14.17 3.84
C ASN A 174 -60.08 -12.86 3.26
N LEU A 175 -59.06 -12.94 2.40
CA LEU A 175 -58.52 -11.75 1.73
C LEU A 175 -59.58 -11.06 0.86
N HIS A 176 -60.39 -11.83 0.12
CA HIS A 176 -61.46 -11.28 -0.69
C HIS A 176 -62.48 -10.52 0.15
N ASN A 177 -62.91 -11.11 1.27
CA ASN A 177 -63.85 -10.48 2.20
C ASN A 177 -63.26 -9.21 2.83
N ASP A 178 -61.99 -9.23 3.21
CA ASP A 178 -61.30 -8.08 3.79
C ASP A 178 -61.12 -6.94 2.77
N LEU A 179 -60.79 -7.26 1.51
CA LEU A 179 -60.74 -6.26 0.43
C LEU A 179 -62.11 -5.70 0.11
N LYS A 180 -63.17 -6.53 0.14
CA LYS A 180 -64.56 -6.09 -0.06
C LYS A 180 -65.02 -5.16 1.05
N LYS A 181 -64.70 -5.48 2.32
CA LYS A 181 -64.95 -4.61 3.48
C LYS A 181 -64.13 -3.32 3.40
N ALA A 182 -62.86 -3.38 3.04
CA ALA A 182 -62.02 -2.20 2.87
C ALA A 182 -62.54 -1.30 1.76
N ARG A 183 -62.99 -1.85 0.62
CA ARG A 183 -63.58 -1.07 -0.48
C ARG A 183 -64.89 -0.40 -0.08
N LEU A 184 -65.77 -1.12 0.61
CA LEU A 184 -67.07 -0.59 1.05
C LEU A 184 -66.92 0.38 2.25
N GLY A 185 -65.96 0.14 3.15
CA GLY A 185 -65.65 1.01 4.29
C GLY A 185 -64.83 2.26 3.94
N ALA A 186 -63.95 2.19 2.94
CA ALA A 186 -63.18 3.34 2.45
C ALA A 186 -64.05 4.35 1.68
N ALA A 187 -65.17 3.92 1.11
CA ALA A 187 -66.14 4.82 0.47
C ALA A 187 -66.81 5.77 1.47
N ALA A 188 -66.86 5.44 2.77
CA ALA A 188 -67.50 6.26 3.79
C ALA A 188 -66.58 7.34 4.40
N PHE A 189 -65.25 7.22 4.32
CA PHE A 189 -64.31 8.11 5.04
C PHE A 189 -63.13 8.66 4.23
N SER A 190 -62.97 8.36 2.94
CA SER A 190 -61.85 8.91 2.16
C SER A 190 -62.20 9.31 0.72
N ALA A 191 -62.94 10.40 0.57
CA ALA A 191 -62.82 11.24 -0.63
C ALA A 191 -61.66 12.23 -0.41
N GLY A 192 -60.42 11.74 -0.50
CA GLY A 192 -59.20 12.55 -0.43
C GLY A 192 -58.20 12.08 -1.51
N PRO A 193 -57.41 12.98 -2.13
CA PRO A 193 -56.63 12.65 -3.31
C PRO A 193 -55.54 11.61 -2.99
N LEU A 194 -55.40 10.64 -3.89
CA LEU A 194 -54.47 9.51 -3.83
C LEU A 194 -53.04 9.94 -3.44
N ARG A 195 -52.57 9.51 -2.27
CA ARG A 195 -51.20 9.70 -1.74
C ARG A 195 -50.10 8.96 -2.54
N VAL A 196 -50.39 8.50 -3.75
CA VAL A 196 -49.47 7.68 -4.56
C VAL A 196 -48.52 8.54 -5.42
N LEU A 197 -48.74 9.85 -5.49
CA LEU A 197 -47.80 10.80 -6.12
C LEU A 197 -46.98 11.57 -5.08
N LYS A 198 -46.33 10.88 -4.14
CA LYS A 198 -45.16 11.47 -3.49
C LYS A 198 -43.94 11.20 -4.37
N PRO A 199 -43.36 12.20 -5.06
CA PRO A 199 -42.11 12.00 -5.75
C PRO A 199 -41.07 11.51 -4.73
N ARG A 200 -40.35 10.44 -5.08
CA ARG A 200 -39.15 10.01 -4.35
C ARG A 200 -38.12 11.14 -4.44
N CYS A 201 -38.15 12.07 -3.50
CA CYS A 201 -37.00 12.94 -3.26
C CYS A 201 -35.89 12.05 -2.70
N LEU A 202 -34.99 11.60 -3.57
CA LEU A 202 -33.67 11.16 -3.15
C LEU A 202 -33.05 12.35 -2.40
N VAL A 203 -32.65 12.14 -1.14
CA VAL A 203 -31.93 13.15 -0.38
C VAL A 203 -30.65 13.43 -1.16
N VAL A 204 -30.63 14.53 -1.91
CA VAL A 204 -29.44 15.01 -2.59
C VAL A 204 -28.50 15.45 -1.48
N THR A 205 -27.55 14.59 -1.13
CA THR A 205 -26.41 15.00 -0.30
C THR A 205 -25.76 16.19 -1.00
N PRO A 206 -25.78 17.40 -0.40
CA PRO A 206 -25.16 18.55 -1.02
C PRO A 206 -23.68 18.26 -1.17
N ARG A 207 -23.13 18.53 -2.36
CA ARG A 207 -21.68 18.48 -2.55
C ARG A 207 -21.03 19.41 -1.53
N PRO A 208 -19.88 19.04 -0.94
CA PRO A 208 -19.14 19.98 -0.10
C PRO A 208 -18.89 21.26 -0.90
N SER A 209 -19.02 22.42 -0.24
CA SER A 209 -18.76 23.70 -0.88
C SER A 209 -17.37 23.67 -1.51
N THR A 210 -17.31 24.01 -2.80
CA THR A 210 -16.03 24.23 -3.48
C THR A 210 -15.24 25.25 -2.66
N PRO A 211 -14.01 24.94 -2.24
CA PRO A 211 -13.20 25.87 -1.48
C PRO A 211 -12.99 27.13 -2.33
N VAL A 212 -13.49 28.26 -1.83
CA VAL A 212 -13.28 29.55 -2.45
C VAL A 212 -11.88 29.99 -2.06
N VAL A 213 -11.01 30.13 -3.06
CA VAL A 213 -9.69 30.72 -2.87
C VAL A 213 -9.88 32.23 -2.84
N GLU A 214 -9.32 32.90 -1.84
CA GLU A 214 -9.32 34.36 -1.79
C GLU A 214 -8.63 34.91 -3.04
N ALA A 215 -9.29 35.85 -3.72
CA ALA A 215 -8.73 36.48 -4.90
C ALA A 215 -7.49 37.27 -4.49
N VAL A 216 -6.34 36.89 -5.04
CA VAL A 216 -5.09 37.63 -4.86
C VAL A 216 -5.22 38.95 -5.63
N PRO A 217 -4.86 40.10 -5.04
CA PRO A 217 -4.88 41.37 -5.75
C PRO A 217 -3.95 41.31 -6.98
N GLU A 218 -4.31 41.98 -8.07
CA GLU A 218 -3.63 41.87 -9.37
C GLU A 218 -2.13 42.22 -9.30
N GLU A 219 -1.74 43.13 -8.41
CA GLU A 219 -0.34 43.51 -8.17
C GLU A 219 0.49 42.34 -7.61
N ASP A 220 -0.07 41.60 -6.65
CA ASP A 220 0.56 40.42 -6.06
C ASP A 220 0.57 39.26 -7.07
N GLU A 221 -0.47 39.11 -7.88
CA GLU A 221 -0.51 38.10 -8.93
C GLU A 221 0.58 38.32 -9.98
N ALA A 222 0.80 39.55 -10.44
CA ALA A 222 1.88 39.89 -11.36
C ALA A 222 3.27 39.56 -10.75
N SER A 223 3.45 39.86 -9.46
CA SER A 223 4.68 39.52 -8.73
C SER A 223 4.91 38.01 -8.65
N HIS A 224 3.85 37.23 -8.39
CA HIS A 224 3.90 35.78 -8.31
C HIS A 224 4.17 35.15 -9.68
N GLN A 225 3.55 35.66 -10.75
CA GLN A 225 3.81 35.20 -12.11
C GLN A 225 5.26 35.51 -12.55
N ALA A 226 5.80 36.68 -12.19
CA ALA A 226 7.20 37.03 -12.42
C ALA A 226 8.17 36.13 -11.63
N ALA A 227 7.83 35.80 -10.37
CA ALA A 227 8.61 34.87 -9.57
C ALA A 227 8.63 33.45 -10.17
N LEU A 228 7.48 32.97 -10.66
CA LEU A 228 7.37 31.66 -11.31
C LEU A 228 8.14 31.57 -12.62
N THR A 229 8.12 32.63 -13.44
CA THR A 229 8.89 32.68 -14.69
C THR A 229 10.40 32.68 -14.40
N LEU A 230 10.87 33.48 -13.43
CA LEU A 230 12.27 33.44 -12.98
C LEU A 230 12.67 32.05 -12.48
N GLN A 231 11.85 31.40 -11.66
CA GLN A 231 12.13 30.04 -11.19
C GLN A 231 12.25 29.03 -12.35
N LYS A 232 11.38 29.11 -13.36
CA LYS A 232 11.45 28.26 -14.55
C LYS A 232 12.75 28.49 -15.33
N ILE A 233 13.14 29.75 -15.54
CA ILE A 233 14.37 30.11 -16.25
C ILE A 233 15.61 29.61 -15.49
N ILE A 234 15.66 29.84 -14.18
CA ILE A 234 16.79 29.40 -13.32
C ILE A 234 16.89 27.87 -13.33
N ARG A 235 15.78 27.15 -13.20
CA ARG A 235 15.76 25.68 -13.30
C ARG A 235 16.23 25.20 -14.67
N GLY A 236 15.75 25.80 -15.76
CA GLY A 236 16.16 25.47 -17.13
C GLY A 236 17.66 25.68 -17.35
N ARG A 237 18.19 26.83 -16.94
CA ARG A 237 19.64 27.13 -17.03
C ARG A 237 20.48 26.23 -16.14
N ALA A 238 20.01 25.88 -14.95
CA ALA A 238 20.72 24.94 -14.07
C ALA A 238 20.82 23.54 -14.71
N VAL A 239 19.74 23.06 -15.35
CA VAL A 239 19.76 21.79 -16.09
C VAL A 239 20.72 21.87 -17.29
N GLN A 240 20.67 22.94 -18.08
CA GLN A 240 21.60 23.12 -19.21
C GLN A 240 23.07 23.19 -18.75
N ASN A 241 23.37 23.93 -17.69
CA ASN A 241 24.73 24.00 -17.13
C ASN A 241 25.21 22.66 -16.54
N LEU A 242 24.31 21.79 -16.09
CA LEU A 242 24.65 20.43 -15.66
C LEU A 242 24.93 19.49 -16.83
N VAL A 243 24.26 19.68 -17.98
CA VAL A 243 24.45 18.88 -19.20
C VAL A 243 25.70 19.31 -19.99
N VAL A 244 26.05 20.59 -20.01
CA VAL A 244 27.23 21.14 -20.73
C VAL A 244 28.54 20.93 -19.96
N LYS A 245 28.50 20.48 -18.70
CA LYS A 245 29.68 20.15 -17.87
C LYS A 245 30.01 18.65 -17.80
N MET A 246 29.31 17.81 -18.57
CA MET A 246 29.75 16.45 -18.93
C MET A 246 30.55 16.49 -20.22
#